data_AF-A0A3R9DFM3-F1
#
_entry.id   AF-A0A3R9DFM3-F1
#
_cell.length_a   1.000
_cell.length_b   1.000
_cell.length_c   1.000
_cell.angle_alpha   90.00
_cell.angle_beta   90.00
_cell.angle_gamma   90.00
#
_symmetry.space_group_name_H-M   'P 1'
#
loop_
_entity.id
_entity.type
_entity.pdbx_description
1 polymer ?
#
loop_
_entity_poly.entity_id
_entity_poly.type
_entity_poly.pdbx_seq_one_letter_code
_entity_poly.pdbx_strand_id
1 'polypeptide(L)'
;MKKFAVITTLSLITLTGCTKKNDIENTQAISEPQIIDTASNLNSDERRKLALLLTMTLSQMGQLSEAKKVEEEYSKIKDPTTADKFLIEKYTTAKSELEQLALTGDYQAQRNIAYAYATDPEKFGRNHIQACGWYLVVLSSGSPKVDAGDKSNVEVYCSHKFLNDSERSQAFAFGKETYGKIYKDTNKFDSFYGTI
;
A
#
# COMPACT_ATOMS: atom_id res chain seq x y z
N MET A 1 -80.88 -11.40 21.44
CA MET A 1 -80.75 -11.78 22.87
C MET A 1 -79.28 -11.96 23.21
N LYS A 2 -78.88 -11.37 24.36
CA LYS A 2 -77.64 -11.59 25.15
C LYS A 2 -76.27 -11.17 24.55
N LYS A 3 -75.82 -10.02 25.06
CA LYS A 3 -74.41 -9.65 25.33
C LYS A 3 -73.73 -10.75 26.16
N PHE A 4 -72.42 -10.95 25.99
CA PHE A 4 -71.47 -11.08 27.10
C PHE A 4 -70.06 -10.70 26.63
N ALA A 5 -69.48 -9.72 27.31
CA ALA A 5 -68.06 -9.40 27.29
C ALA A 5 -67.37 -10.18 28.42
N VAL A 6 -66.13 -10.61 28.23
CA VAL A 6 -65.20 -10.94 29.33
C VAL A 6 -63.82 -10.38 28.98
N ILE A 7 -63.29 -9.66 29.96
CA ILE A 7 -62.03 -8.93 30.04
C ILE A 7 -60.96 -9.86 30.66
N THR A 8 -59.69 -9.43 30.58
CA THR A 8 -58.52 -9.84 31.40
C THR A 8 -57.82 -11.13 30.94
N THR A 9 -56.50 -11.23 30.78
CA THR A 9 -55.39 -10.66 31.57
C THR A 9 -54.13 -10.35 30.76
N LEU A 10 -53.44 -9.30 31.20
CA LEU A 10 -52.05 -8.94 30.91
C LEU A 10 -51.11 -10.01 31.51
N SER A 11 -50.08 -10.44 30.79
CA SER A 11 -48.91 -11.08 31.40
C SER A 11 -47.64 -10.41 30.91
N LEU A 12 -47.02 -9.75 31.88
CA LEU A 12 -45.69 -9.17 31.86
C LEU A 12 -44.67 -10.34 31.86
N ILE A 13 -43.84 -10.45 30.82
CA ILE A 13 -42.60 -11.22 30.91
C ILE A 13 -41.48 -10.26 30.53
N THR A 14 -40.86 -9.71 31.57
CA THR A 14 -39.51 -9.17 31.55
C THR A 14 -38.53 -10.34 31.47
N LEU A 15 -37.73 -10.42 30.41
CA LEU A 15 -36.47 -11.15 30.43
C LEU A 15 -35.35 -10.19 30.07
N THR A 16 -34.68 -9.77 31.14
CA THR A 16 -33.35 -9.20 31.19
C THR A 16 -32.36 -10.20 30.60
N GLY A 17 -31.60 -9.78 29.58
CA GLY A 17 -30.52 -10.57 28.98
C GLY A 17 -29.49 -9.65 28.35
N CYS A 18 -28.49 -9.28 29.14
CA CYS A 18 -27.37 -8.41 28.77
C CYS A 18 -26.46 -9.03 27.69
N THR A 19 -26.20 -8.25 26.65
CA THR A 19 -24.92 -7.99 25.97
C THR A 19 -23.85 -9.09 25.94
N LYS A 20 -23.51 -9.54 24.74
CA LYS A 20 -22.17 -9.32 24.14
C LYS A 20 -22.26 -9.49 22.62
N LYS A 21 -22.31 -8.35 21.94
CA LYS A 21 -22.12 -8.23 20.50
C LYS A 21 -20.61 -8.38 20.27
N ASN A 22 -20.16 -9.48 19.69
CA ASN A 22 -18.80 -9.60 19.18
C ASN A 22 -18.77 -8.86 17.83
N ASP A 23 -18.65 -7.53 17.89
CA ASP A 23 -18.25 -6.74 16.74
C ASP A 23 -16.74 -7.01 16.53
N ILE A 24 -16.41 -7.96 15.66
CA ILE A 24 -15.08 -8.00 15.03
C ILE A 24 -15.16 -7.09 13.80
N GLU A 25 -15.18 -5.79 14.05
CA GLU A 25 -14.73 -4.81 13.07
C GLU A 25 -13.22 -4.62 13.29
N ASN A 26 -12.41 -5.53 12.76
CA ASN A 26 -11.02 -5.21 12.47
C ASN A 26 -10.89 -4.92 10.98
N THR A 27 -11.59 -3.88 10.54
CA THR A 27 -11.22 -3.18 9.33
C THR A 27 -10.12 -2.22 9.75
N GLN A 28 -8.88 -2.71 9.78
CA GLN A 28 -7.74 -1.81 9.74
C GLN A 28 -7.82 -1.08 8.41
N ALA A 29 -8.41 0.12 8.47
CA ALA A 29 -8.33 1.09 7.40
C ALA A 29 -6.87 1.15 6.94
N ILE A 30 -6.67 1.06 5.62
CA ILE A 30 -5.40 1.34 4.98
C ILE A 30 -4.97 2.70 5.52
N SER A 31 -4.01 2.70 6.44
CA SER A 31 -3.60 3.91 7.13
C SER A 31 -3.13 4.89 6.07
N GLU A 32 -3.71 6.09 6.06
CA GLU A 32 -3.14 7.23 5.35
C GLU A 32 -1.62 7.26 5.57
N PRO A 33 -0.81 7.60 4.56
CA PRO A 33 0.62 7.73 4.74
C PRO A 33 0.85 8.68 5.91
N GLN A 34 1.42 8.15 7.00
CA GLN A 34 1.73 8.95 8.17
C GLN A 34 2.67 10.05 7.71
N ILE A 35 2.17 11.28 7.65
CA ILE A 35 2.98 12.45 7.40
C ILE A 35 3.92 12.54 8.60
N ILE A 36 5.15 12.09 8.38
CA ILE A 36 6.23 12.13 9.35
C ILE A 36 6.38 13.58 9.78
N ASP A 37 6.24 13.83 11.08
CA ASP A 37 6.48 15.13 11.69
C ASP A 37 7.88 15.62 11.27
N THR A 38 7.87 16.67 10.45
CA THR A 38 8.97 17.15 9.61
C THR A 38 10.02 17.90 10.44
N ALA A 39 10.71 17.22 11.33
CA ALA A 39 12.03 17.65 11.77
C ALA A 39 13.07 17.07 10.79
N SER A 40 13.26 17.81 9.70
CA SER A 40 14.30 17.71 8.67
C SER A 40 15.71 17.52 9.25
N ASN A 41 16.07 16.27 9.52
CA ASN A 41 17.38 15.87 10.04
C ASN A 41 17.92 14.67 9.25
N LEU A 42 17.97 14.78 7.92
CA LEU A 42 18.67 13.78 7.12
C LEU A 42 20.18 14.00 7.28
N ASN A 43 20.90 12.93 7.60
CA ASN A 43 22.35 12.96 7.46
C ASN A 43 22.74 13.02 5.96
N SER A 44 24.02 13.28 5.67
CA SER A 44 24.50 13.44 4.29
C SER A 44 24.22 12.23 3.40
N ASP A 45 24.32 11.02 3.95
CA ASP A 45 24.12 9.78 3.19
C ASP A 45 22.64 9.56 2.89
N GLU A 46 21.77 9.88 3.83
CA GLU A 46 20.33 9.79 3.64
C GLU A 46 19.83 10.80 2.62
N ARG A 47 20.36 12.03 2.64
CA ARG A 47 20.12 13.03 1.59
C ARG A 47 20.52 12.51 0.22
N ARG A 48 21.74 11.98 0.10
CA ARG A 48 22.25 11.44 -1.17
C ARG A 48 21.40 10.27 -1.67
N LYS A 49 21.02 9.36 -0.78
CA LYS A 49 20.13 8.23 -1.11
C LYS A 49 18.77 8.72 -1.56
N LEU A 50 18.16 9.67 -0.86
CA LEU A 50 16.85 10.20 -1.21
C LEU A 50 16.87 10.94 -2.55
N ALA A 51 17.90 11.73 -2.82
CA ALA A 51 18.10 12.37 -4.12
C ALA A 51 18.23 11.32 -5.25
N LEU A 52 18.97 10.24 -5.02
CA LEU A 52 19.08 9.14 -5.99
C LEU A 52 17.74 8.44 -6.22
N LEU A 53 17.00 8.13 -5.16
CA LEU A 53 15.68 7.51 -5.25
C LEU A 53 14.70 8.40 -6.02
N LEU A 54 14.67 9.70 -5.74
CA LEU A 54 13.86 10.67 -6.47
C LEU A 54 14.17 10.67 -7.98
N THR A 55 15.45 10.76 -8.36
CA THR A 55 15.85 10.71 -9.77
C THR A 55 15.47 9.38 -10.43
N MET A 56 15.63 8.25 -9.72
CA MET A 56 15.23 6.94 -10.21
C MET A 56 13.72 6.85 -10.43
N THR A 57 12.91 7.29 -9.45
CA THR A 57 11.44 7.28 -9.53
C THR A 57 10.94 8.14 -10.70
N LEU A 58 11.46 9.36 -10.85
CA LEU A 58 11.08 10.23 -11.97
C LEU A 58 11.47 9.60 -13.33
N SER A 59 12.65 8.99 -13.41
CA SER A 59 13.10 8.30 -14.63
C SER A 59 12.22 7.08 -14.96
N GLN A 60 11.81 6.34 -13.95
CA GLN A 60 10.91 5.18 -14.05
C GLN A 60 9.51 5.56 -14.54
N MET A 61 9.06 6.79 -14.26
CA MET A 61 7.82 7.36 -14.79
C MET A 61 8.00 8.04 -16.16
N GLY A 62 9.21 8.02 -16.75
CA GLY A 62 9.52 8.69 -18.00
C GLY A 62 9.65 10.22 -17.89
N GLN A 63 9.70 10.77 -16.67
CA GLN A 63 9.78 12.21 -16.40
C GLN A 63 11.24 12.71 -16.35
N LEU A 64 12.05 12.38 -17.35
CA LEU A 64 13.47 12.75 -17.39
C LEU A 64 13.72 14.27 -17.36
N SER A 65 12.82 15.07 -17.94
CA SER A 65 12.92 16.52 -17.87
C SER A 65 12.70 17.05 -16.46
N GLU A 66 11.82 16.41 -15.69
CA GLU A 66 11.55 16.81 -14.30
C GLU A 66 12.71 16.39 -13.40
N ALA A 67 13.27 15.20 -13.60
CA ALA A 67 14.47 14.75 -12.89
C ALA A 67 15.64 15.75 -13.02
N LYS A 68 15.87 16.29 -14.23
CA LYS A 68 16.89 17.32 -14.46
C LYS A 68 16.60 18.62 -13.72
N LYS A 69 15.35 19.10 -13.76
CA LYS A 69 14.96 20.32 -13.03
C LYS A 69 15.15 20.16 -11.52
N VAL A 70 14.74 19.02 -10.97
CA VAL A 70 14.92 18.69 -9.56
C VAL A 70 16.40 18.70 -9.19
N GLU A 71 17.28 18.10 -10.00
CA GLU A 71 18.73 18.10 -9.77
C GLU A 71 19.31 19.54 -9.81
N GLU A 72 18.91 20.33 -10.81
CA GLU A 72 19.31 21.74 -10.93
C GLU A 72 18.84 22.59 -9.76
N GLU A 73 17.60 22.44 -9.31
CA GLU A 73 17.04 23.13 -8.14
C GLU A 73 17.76 22.71 -6.87
N TYR A 74 17.92 21.40 -6.65
CA TYR A 74 18.61 20.86 -5.48
C TYR A 74 20.05 21.38 -5.37
N SER A 75 20.77 21.48 -6.48
CA SER A 75 22.17 21.97 -6.51
C SER A 75 22.33 23.42 -6.01
N LYS A 76 21.25 24.21 -6.03
CA LYS A 76 21.25 25.61 -5.58
C LYS A 76 20.99 25.74 -4.07
N ILE A 77 20.49 24.68 -3.42
CA ILE A 77 20.13 24.70 -2.00
C ILE A 77 21.37 24.42 -1.16
N LYS A 78 21.80 25.43 -0.38
CA LYS A 78 22.98 25.32 0.50
C LYS A 78 22.62 24.91 1.93
N ASP A 79 21.44 25.30 2.39
CA ASP A 79 20.97 25.00 3.73
C ASP A 79 20.46 23.55 3.81
N PRO A 80 21.04 22.69 4.68
CA PRO A 80 20.66 21.28 4.77
C PRO A 80 19.19 21.07 5.14
N THR A 81 18.63 21.88 6.03
CA THR A 81 17.23 21.81 6.46
C THR A 81 16.28 22.03 5.28
N THR A 82 16.57 23.04 4.45
CA THR A 82 15.81 23.35 3.23
C THR A 82 15.97 22.23 2.19
N ALA A 83 17.18 21.70 2.04
CA ALA A 83 17.47 20.59 1.13
C ALA A 83 16.71 19.31 1.51
N ASP A 84 16.64 19.01 2.81
CA ASP A 84 15.88 17.87 3.35
C ASP A 84 14.39 18.01 3.04
N LYS A 85 13.80 19.17 3.34
CA LYS A 85 12.38 19.43 3.06
C LYS A 85 12.07 19.28 1.57
N PHE A 86 12.90 19.89 0.72
CA PHE A 86 12.76 19.80 -0.73
C PHE A 86 12.79 18.35 -1.22
N LEU A 87 13.78 17.57 -0.80
CA LEU A 87 13.91 16.18 -1.25
C LEU A 87 12.78 15.30 -0.74
N ILE A 88 12.38 15.46 0.53
CA ILE A 88 11.28 14.69 1.13
C ILE A 88 9.99 14.95 0.36
N GLU A 89 9.63 16.22 0.16
CA GLU A 89 8.42 16.62 -0.56
C GLU A 89 8.40 16.11 -2.00
N LYS A 90 9.50 16.30 -2.74
CA LYS A 90 9.59 15.85 -4.13
C LYS A 90 9.54 14.33 -4.22
N TYR A 91 10.22 13.62 -3.31
CA TYR A 91 10.23 12.16 -3.31
C TYR A 91 8.86 11.57 -2.98
N THR A 92 8.20 12.03 -1.93
CA THR A 92 6.88 11.51 -1.53
C THR A 92 5.83 11.78 -2.61
N THR A 93 5.90 12.95 -3.26
CA THR A 93 5.05 13.28 -4.40
C THR A 93 5.30 12.32 -5.56
N ALA A 94 6.55 12.16 -6.00
CA ALA A 94 6.89 11.28 -7.12
C ALA A 94 6.52 9.81 -6.84
N LYS A 95 6.73 9.32 -5.62
CA LYS A 95 6.34 7.96 -5.22
C LYS A 95 4.81 7.78 -5.24
N SER A 96 4.05 8.79 -4.79
CA SER A 96 2.59 8.76 -4.85
C SER A 96 2.08 8.76 -6.30
N GLU A 97 2.67 9.58 -7.19
CA GLU A 97 2.36 9.57 -8.62
C GLU A 97 2.67 8.22 -9.27
N LEU A 98 3.80 7.60 -8.90
CA LEU A 98 4.17 6.25 -9.37
C LEU A 98 3.13 5.20 -8.95
N GLU A 99 2.64 5.27 -7.71
CA GLU A 99 1.59 4.38 -7.21
C GLU A 99 0.27 4.60 -7.97
N GLN A 100 -0.12 5.85 -8.25
CA GLN A 100 -1.29 6.15 -9.07
C GLN A 100 -1.14 5.57 -10.49
N LEU A 101 0.05 5.69 -11.09
CA LEU A 101 0.33 5.08 -12.39
C LEU A 101 0.21 3.55 -12.33
N ALA A 102 0.73 2.90 -11.28
CA ALA A 102 0.61 1.46 -11.08
C ALA A 102 -0.86 1.01 -10.97
N LEU A 103 -1.71 1.81 -10.31
CA LEU A 103 -3.15 1.59 -10.18
C LEU A 103 -3.91 1.69 -11.51
N THR A 104 -3.33 2.29 -12.56
CA THR A 104 -3.92 2.29 -13.91
C THR A 104 -3.69 0.99 -14.68
N GLY A 105 -2.97 0.02 -14.11
CA GLY A 105 -2.60 -1.22 -14.78
C GLY A 105 -1.24 -1.16 -15.49
N ASP A 106 -0.46 -0.09 -15.32
CA ASP A 106 0.88 -0.01 -15.89
C ASP A 106 1.81 -1.03 -15.21
N TYR A 107 2.14 -2.08 -15.97
CA TYR A 107 3.00 -3.18 -15.51
C TYR A 107 4.37 -2.71 -15.00
N GLN A 108 4.99 -1.72 -15.65
CA GLN A 108 6.32 -1.27 -15.24
C GLN A 108 6.22 -0.43 -13.96
N ALA A 109 5.20 0.41 -13.83
CA ALA A 109 4.92 1.15 -12.61
C ALA A 109 4.61 0.22 -11.43
N GLN A 110 3.86 -0.87 -11.65
CA GLN A 110 3.61 -1.90 -10.63
C GLN A 110 4.91 -2.52 -10.09
N ARG A 111 5.86 -2.86 -10.97
CA ARG A 111 7.19 -3.35 -10.53
C ARG A 111 7.97 -2.30 -9.78
N ASN A 112 7.96 -1.07 -10.28
CA ASN A 112 8.73 0.02 -9.69
C ASN A 112 8.21 0.39 -8.30
N ILE A 113 6.88 0.46 -8.10
CA ILE A 113 6.31 0.76 -6.78
C ILE A 113 6.53 -0.41 -5.81
N ALA A 114 6.48 -1.67 -6.28
CA ALA A 114 6.85 -2.83 -5.47
C ALA A 114 8.30 -2.74 -4.98
N TYR A 115 9.22 -2.35 -5.87
CA TYR A 115 10.63 -2.16 -5.55
C TYR A 115 10.85 -1.01 -4.56
N ALA A 116 10.15 0.12 -4.73
CA ALA A 116 10.22 1.24 -3.80
C ALA A 116 9.80 0.81 -2.38
N TYR A 117 8.66 0.14 -2.23
CA TYR A 117 8.23 -0.41 -0.94
C TYR A 117 9.21 -1.43 -0.35
N ALA A 118 9.92 -2.18 -1.18
CA ALA A 118 10.89 -3.17 -0.72
C ALA A 118 12.22 -2.56 -0.24
N THR A 119 12.67 -1.47 -0.88
CA THR A 119 14.07 -1.04 -0.78
C THR A 119 14.28 0.35 -0.19
N ASP A 120 13.25 1.21 -0.21
CA ASP A 120 13.31 2.53 0.39
C ASP A 120 13.83 2.49 1.83
N PRO A 121 14.50 3.52 2.33
CA PRO A 121 14.73 3.64 3.76
C PRO A 121 13.41 3.57 4.54
N GLU A 122 13.42 3.00 5.76
CA GLU A 122 12.20 2.85 6.58
C GLU A 122 11.45 4.17 6.76
N LYS A 123 12.20 5.25 7.03
CA LYS A 123 11.67 6.61 7.13
C LYS A 123 11.06 7.20 5.85
N PHE A 124 11.17 6.52 4.71
CA PHE A 124 10.57 6.94 3.45
C PHE A 124 9.51 5.93 2.96
N GLY A 125 8.98 5.14 3.89
CA GLY A 125 7.87 4.24 3.63
C GLY A 125 8.30 2.93 3.00
N ARG A 126 9.40 2.33 3.50
CA ARG A 126 9.62 0.90 3.33
C ARG A 126 8.43 0.16 3.94
N ASN A 127 7.86 -0.77 3.19
CA ASN A 127 6.77 -1.60 3.66
C ASN A 127 6.80 -2.95 2.94
N HIS A 128 7.34 -3.98 3.60
CA HIS A 128 7.49 -5.30 2.99
C HIS A 128 6.15 -5.97 2.67
N ILE A 129 5.07 -5.65 3.41
CA ILE A 129 3.72 -6.15 3.14
C ILE A 129 3.24 -5.59 1.80
N GLN A 130 3.33 -4.28 1.60
CA GLN A 130 2.95 -3.63 0.34
C GLN A 130 3.86 -4.07 -0.82
N ALA A 131 5.16 -4.23 -0.57
CA ALA A 131 6.09 -4.73 -1.57
C ALA A 131 5.70 -6.12 -2.08
N CYS A 132 5.50 -7.08 -1.17
CA CYS A 132 5.07 -8.42 -1.52
C CYS A 132 3.72 -8.39 -2.26
N GLY A 133 2.74 -7.67 -1.74
CA GLY A 133 1.42 -7.59 -2.37
C GLY A 133 1.44 -7.00 -3.77
N TRP A 134 2.26 -5.96 -4.03
CA TRP A 134 2.47 -5.46 -5.39
C TRP A 134 3.17 -6.46 -6.30
N TYR A 135 4.17 -7.21 -5.82
CA TYR A 135 4.78 -8.28 -6.62
C TYR A 135 3.80 -9.41 -6.95
N LEU A 136 2.86 -9.73 -6.05
CA LEU A 136 1.75 -10.65 -6.35
C LEU A 136 0.86 -10.08 -7.47
N VAL A 137 0.54 -8.79 -7.44
CA VAL A 137 -0.21 -8.11 -8.51
C VAL A 137 0.53 -8.17 -9.85
N VAL A 138 1.84 -7.89 -9.87
CA VAL A 138 2.68 -7.95 -11.08
C VAL A 138 2.62 -9.35 -11.70
N LEU A 139 2.90 -10.38 -10.89
CA LEU A 139 3.02 -11.75 -11.38
C LEU A 139 1.67 -12.31 -11.88
N SER A 140 0.55 -11.88 -11.28
CA SER A 140 -0.80 -12.28 -11.67
C SER A 140 -1.49 -11.34 -12.69
N SER A 141 -0.82 -10.26 -13.10
CA SER A 141 -1.39 -9.21 -13.99
C SER A 141 -1.89 -9.73 -15.34
N GLY A 142 -1.34 -10.86 -15.81
CA GLY A 142 -1.57 -11.36 -17.17
C GLY A 142 -0.87 -10.53 -18.25
N SER A 143 -0.01 -9.57 -17.87
CA SER A 143 0.81 -8.82 -18.81
C SER A 143 1.75 -9.76 -19.58
N PRO A 144 1.91 -9.60 -20.91
CA PRO A 144 2.84 -10.40 -21.70
C PRO A 144 4.31 -10.09 -21.38
N LYS A 145 4.57 -9.06 -20.56
CA LYS A 145 5.91 -8.68 -20.09
C LYS A 145 6.33 -9.44 -18.83
N VAL A 146 5.41 -10.16 -18.17
CA VAL A 146 5.74 -10.96 -16.99
C VAL A 146 6.84 -11.97 -17.33
N ASP A 147 7.87 -12.03 -16.51
CA ASP A 147 9.02 -12.90 -16.73
C ASP A 147 9.44 -13.68 -15.46
N ALA A 148 10.50 -14.49 -15.60
CA ALA A 148 11.04 -15.27 -14.50
C ALA A 148 11.55 -14.40 -13.33
N GLY A 149 11.96 -13.16 -13.61
CA GLY A 149 12.37 -12.20 -12.59
C GLY A 149 11.21 -11.78 -11.69
N ASP A 150 9.99 -11.67 -12.21
CA ASP A 150 8.81 -11.36 -11.39
C ASP A 150 8.47 -12.51 -10.43
N LYS A 151 8.63 -13.75 -10.89
CA LYS A 151 8.52 -14.92 -10.00
C LYS A 151 9.58 -14.89 -8.90
N SER A 152 10.84 -14.65 -9.25
CA SER A 152 11.92 -14.54 -8.27
C SER A 152 11.70 -13.38 -7.28
N ASN A 153 11.09 -12.27 -7.70
CA ASN A 153 10.74 -11.18 -6.80
C ASN A 153 9.69 -11.61 -5.76
N VAL A 154 8.64 -12.32 -6.18
CA VAL A 154 7.67 -12.90 -5.23
C VAL A 154 8.37 -13.85 -4.26
N GLU A 155 9.20 -14.78 -4.76
CA GLU A 155 9.95 -15.72 -3.92
C GLU A 155 10.82 -15.02 -2.88
N VAL A 156 11.52 -13.94 -3.26
CA VAL A 156 12.41 -13.21 -2.36
C VAL A 156 11.61 -12.35 -1.38
N TYR A 157 10.75 -11.45 -1.88
CA TYR A 157 10.12 -10.41 -1.07
C TYR A 157 8.90 -10.88 -0.30
N CYS A 158 8.31 -12.01 -0.66
CA CYS A 158 7.27 -12.68 0.13
C CYS A 158 7.82 -13.79 1.02
N SER A 159 9.15 -14.01 1.09
CA SER A 159 9.73 -15.05 1.95
C SER A 159 9.70 -14.70 3.44
N HIS A 160 9.91 -15.73 4.27
CA HIS A 160 10.13 -15.61 5.70
C HIS A 160 11.35 -14.78 6.12
N LYS A 161 12.20 -14.38 5.16
CA LYS A 161 13.29 -13.44 5.42
C LYS A 161 12.75 -12.03 5.73
N PHE A 162 11.63 -11.65 5.12
CA PHE A 162 11.05 -10.31 5.26
C PHE A 162 9.68 -10.31 5.93
N LEU A 163 8.91 -11.39 5.82
CA LEU A 163 7.53 -11.45 6.30
C LEU A 163 7.25 -12.73 7.08
N ASN A 164 6.68 -12.60 8.28
CA ASN A 164 6.09 -13.73 8.99
C ASN A 164 4.74 -14.17 8.35
N ASP A 165 4.15 -15.25 8.86
CA ASP A 165 2.92 -15.84 8.29
C ASP A 165 1.74 -14.86 8.27
N SER A 166 1.56 -14.11 9.36
CA SER A 166 0.50 -13.09 9.45
C SER A 166 0.71 -11.98 8.43
N GLU A 167 1.95 -11.51 8.28
CA GLU A 167 2.29 -10.44 7.34
C GLU A 167 2.16 -10.88 5.88
N ARG A 168 2.46 -12.15 5.56
CA ARG A 168 2.19 -12.70 4.23
C ARG A 168 0.70 -12.77 3.92
N SER A 169 -0.13 -13.16 4.90
CA SER A 169 -1.59 -13.11 4.73
C SER A 169 -2.10 -11.69 4.51
N GLN A 170 -1.54 -10.70 5.21
CA GLN A 170 -1.84 -9.28 4.98
C GLN A 170 -1.39 -8.82 3.58
N ALA A 171 -0.20 -9.24 3.12
CA ALA A 171 0.31 -8.91 1.80
C ALA A 171 -0.56 -9.51 0.69
N PHE A 172 -1.04 -10.74 0.89
CA PHE A 172 -2.00 -11.39 -0.01
C PHE A 172 -3.32 -10.62 -0.07
N ALA A 173 -3.89 -10.25 1.08
CA ALA A 173 -5.12 -9.47 1.13
C ALA A 173 -4.97 -8.10 0.44
N PHE A 174 -3.87 -7.38 0.72
CA PHE A 174 -3.54 -6.13 0.03
C PHE A 174 -3.39 -6.33 -1.47
N GLY A 175 -2.66 -7.37 -1.91
CA GLY A 175 -2.47 -7.69 -3.32
C GLY A 175 -3.78 -7.99 -4.02
N LYS A 176 -4.67 -8.79 -3.40
CA LYS A 176 -6.00 -9.11 -3.94
C LYS A 176 -6.89 -7.87 -4.08
N GLU A 177 -6.94 -7.04 -3.04
CA GLU A 177 -7.71 -5.79 -3.07
C GLU A 177 -7.21 -4.86 -4.17
N THR A 178 -5.89 -4.69 -4.25
CA THR A 178 -5.21 -3.85 -5.25
C THR A 178 -5.46 -4.38 -6.67
N TYR A 179 -5.36 -5.70 -6.86
CA TYR A 179 -5.69 -6.35 -8.13
C TYR A 179 -7.15 -6.07 -8.54
N GLY A 180 -8.10 -6.20 -7.62
CA GLY A 180 -9.51 -5.87 -7.86
C GLY A 180 -9.73 -4.40 -8.22
N LYS A 181 -8.99 -3.47 -7.61
CA LYS A 181 -9.02 -2.04 -7.97
C LYS A 181 -8.56 -1.80 -9.41
N ILE A 182 -7.51 -2.49 -9.85
CA ILE A 182 -6.90 -2.32 -11.18
C ILE A 182 -7.73 -2.99 -12.27
N TYR A 183 -8.03 -4.29 -12.10
CA TYR A 183 -8.60 -5.13 -13.15
C TYR A 183 -10.10 -5.37 -13.03
N LYS A 184 -10.74 -4.85 -11.97
CA LYS A 184 -12.19 -4.98 -11.69
C LYS A 184 -12.67 -6.43 -11.57
N ASP A 185 -11.76 -7.34 -11.26
CA ASP A 185 -11.98 -8.77 -11.08
C ASP A 185 -10.92 -9.31 -10.11
N THR A 186 -11.28 -10.25 -9.23
CA THR A 186 -10.32 -10.96 -8.36
C THR A 186 -10.20 -12.44 -8.69
N ASN A 187 -11.04 -12.98 -9.58
CA ASN A 187 -11.07 -14.41 -9.89
C ASN A 187 -9.75 -14.89 -10.49
N LYS A 188 -9.11 -14.08 -11.34
CA LYS A 188 -7.78 -14.41 -11.88
C LYS A 188 -6.70 -14.45 -10.80
N PHE A 189 -6.74 -13.52 -9.86
CA PHE A 189 -5.82 -13.50 -8.72
C PHE A 189 -6.00 -14.76 -7.85
N ASP A 190 -7.25 -15.09 -7.51
CA ASP A 190 -7.60 -16.28 -6.74
C ASP A 190 -7.26 -17.58 -7.49
N SER A 191 -7.45 -17.62 -8.81
CA SER A 191 -7.08 -18.79 -9.62
C SER A 191 -5.57 -18.97 -9.71
N PHE A 192 -4.78 -17.88 -9.64
CA PHE A 192 -3.33 -17.93 -9.76
C PHE A 192 -2.68 -18.42 -8.46
N TYR A 193 -3.15 -17.94 -7.32
CA TYR A 193 -2.53 -18.24 -6.01
C TYR A 193 -3.33 -19.25 -5.16
N GLY A 194 -4.56 -19.55 -5.53
CA GLY A 194 -5.53 -20.22 -4.68
C GLY A 194 -6.21 -19.24 -3.71
N THR A 195 -7.23 -19.75 -3.01
CA THR A 195 -7.82 -19.06 -1.85
C THR A 195 -7.04 -19.48 -0.60
N ILE A 196 -6.48 -18.50 0.12
CA ILE A 196 -5.77 -18.71 1.40
C ILE A 196 -6.75 -18.58 2.56
#